data_AF-A0A9E5UUB4-F1
#
_entry.id   AF-A0A9E5UUB4-F1
#
_cell.length_a   1.000
_cell.length_b   1.000
_cell.length_c   1.000
_cell.angle_alpha   90.00
_cell.angle_beta   90.00
_cell.angle_gamma   90.00
#
_symmetry.space_group_name_H-M   'P 1'
#
loop_
_entity.id
_entity.type
_entity.pdbx_description
1 polymer ?
#
loop_
_entity_poly.entity_id
_entity_poly.type
_entity_poly.pdbx_seq_one_letter_code
_entity_poly.pdbx_strand_id
1 'polypeptide(L)'
;MLDVEMAKLELSRKSLSDIHTDTAWKWASRACAAFQISLELTGVNKSLKFSEGQDYLGEAKEHASQVGSILLEKIEIATGQDFMDALLSLDKSF
;
A
#
# COMPACT_ATOMS: atom_id res chain seq x y z
N MET A 1 19.74 3.69 12.78
CA MET A 1 19.92 2.97 14.06
C MET A 1 18.61 2.27 14.37
N LEU A 2 18.63 1.04 14.89
CA LEU A 2 17.42 0.30 15.26
C LEU A 2 16.85 0.85 16.57
N ASP A 3 15.53 1.01 16.66
CA ASP A 3 14.82 1.41 17.89
C ASP A 3 14.21 0.18 18.58
N VAL A 4 15.01 -0.46 19.42
CA VAL A 4 14.63 -1.71 20.10
C VAL A 4 13.57 -1.47 21.18
N GLU A 5 13.55 -0.31 21.82
CA GLU A 5 12.59 -0.02 22.88
C GLU A 5 11.18 0.18 22.31
N MET A 6 11.06 0.85 21.16
CA MET A 6 9.78 0.90 20.46
C MET A 6 9.33 -0.48 19.97
N ALA A 7 10.25 -1.31 19.45
CA ALA A 7 9.92 -2.67 19.03
C ALA A 7 9.39 -3.53 20.20
N LYS A 8 10.03 -3.47 21.38
CA LYS A 8 9.52 -4.14 22.59
C LYS A 8 8.12 -3.68 22.96
N LEU A 9 7.88 -2.36 22.88
CA LEU A 9 6.57 -1.80 23.19
C LEU A 9 5.50 -2.30 22.22
N GLU A 10 5.79 -2.36 20.92
CA GLU A 10 4.86 -2.90 19.92
C GLU A 10 4.57 -4.38 20.17
N LEU A 11 5.61 -5.20 20.38
CA LEU A 11 5.48 -6.63 20.67
C LEU A 11 4.70 -6.91 21.97
N SER A 12 4.71 -5.97 22.93
CA SER A 12 3.91 -6.09 24.15
C SER A 12 2.42 -5.76 23.96
N ARG A 13 2.06 -5.09 22.85
CA ARG A 13 0.71 -4.56 22.60
C ARG A 13 -0.02 -5.22 21.45
N LYS A 14 0.71 -5.76 20.47
CA LYS A 14 0.18 -6.31 19.23
C LYS A 14 0.61 -7.76 19.06
N SER A 15 -0.29 -8.58 18.54
CA SER A 15 0.10 -9.89 18.04
C SER A 15 0.90 -9.75 16.73
N LEU A 16 1.61 -10.81 16.35
CA LEU A 16 2.28 -10.86 15.05
C LEU A 16 1.28 -10.63 13.90
N SER A 17 0.07 -11.19 14.01
CA SER A 17 -1.01 -11.00 13.03
C SER A 17 -1.44 -9.53 12.91
N ASP A 18 -1.56 -8.83 14.04
CA ASP A 18 -1.89 -7.39 14.06
C ASP A 18 -0.78 -6.56 13.41
N ILE A 19 0.48 -6.89 13.70
CA ILE A 19 1.65 -6.23 13.09
C ILE A 19 1.65 -6.41 11.57
N HIS A 20 1.42 -7.64 11.07
CA HIS A 20 1.31 -7.88 9.64
C HIS A 20 0.10 -7.17 9.02
N THR A 21 -1.03 -7.11 9.72
CA THR A 21 -2.21 -6.38 9.27
C THR A 21 -1.92 -4.88 9.09
N ASP A 22 -1.37 -4.24 10.11
CA ASP A 22 -1.01 -2.82 10.07
C ASP A 22 0.03 -2.53 8.97
N THR A 23 1.01 -3.42 8.83
CA THR A 23 2.07 -3.27 7.83
C THR A 23 1.54 -3.42 6.41
N ALA A 24 0.64 -4.38 6.17
CA ALA A 24 -0.03 -4.56 4.89
C ALA A 24 -0.78 -3.28 4.48
N TRP A 25 -1.59 -2.72 5.37
CA TRP A 25 -2.34 -1.47 5.10
C TRP A 25 -1.42 -0.27 4.87
N LYS A 26 -0.30 -0.18 5.61
CA LYS A 26 0.69 0.88 5.43
C LYS A 26 1.34 0.83 4.05
N TRP A 27 1.69 -0.36 3.57
CA TRP A 27 2.24 -0.53 2.22
C TRP A 27 1.18 -0.31 1.13
N ALA A 28 -0.05 -0.80 1.32
CA ALA A 28 -1.15 -0.55 0.38
C ALA A 28 -1.43 0.96 0.23
N SER A 29 -1.42 1.71 1.34
CA SER A 29 -1.57 3.17 1.31
C SER A 29 -0.48 3.86 0.50
N ARG A 30 0.77 3.38 0.61
CA ARG A 30 1.89 3.89 -0.20
C ARG A 30 1.71 3.54 -1.69
N ALA A 31 1.20 2.34 -1.99
CA ALA A 31 0.89 1.93 -3.35
C ALA A 31 -0.17 2.85 -3.98
N CYS A 32 -1.30 3.07 -3.29
CA CYS A 32 -2.34 4.01 -3.71
C CYS A 32 -1.76 5.40 -4.00
N ALA A 33 -1.01 5.96 -3.05
CA ALA A 33 -0.40 7.27 -3.21
C ALA A 33 0.57 7.34 -4.40
N ALA A 34 1.41 6.32 -4.60
CA ALA A 34 2.33 6.26 -5.73
C ALA A 34 1.58 6.18 -7.07
N PHE A 35 0.52 5.38 -7.15
CA PHE A 35 -0.30 5.32 -8.35
C PHE A 35 -1.01 6.64 -8.63
N GLN A 36 -1.57 7.31 -7.63
CA GLN A 36 -2.19 8.63 -7.79
C GLN A 36 -1.18 9.67 -8.30
N ILE A 37 -0.01 9.77 -7.66
CA ILE A 37 1.06 10.68 -8.11
C ILE A 37 1.49 10.34 -9.55
N SER A 38 1.52 9.05 -9.93
CA SER A 38 1.85 8.67 -11.31
C SER A 38 0.88 9.22 -12.35
N LEU A 39 -0.40 9.43 -11.98
CA LEU A 39 -1.40 10.01 -12.87
C LEU A 39 -1.17 11.50 -13.13
N GLU A 40 -0.57 12.21 -12.17
CA GLU A 40 -0.22 13.63 -12.25
C GLU A 40 1.09 13.88 -13.02
N LEU A 41 1.90 12.83 -13.20
CA LEU A 41 3.20 12.90 -13.88
C LEU A 41 3.11 12.52 -15.36
N THR A 42 4.17 12.84 -16.12
CA THR A 42 4.31 12.46 -17.53
C THR A 42 5.65 11.80 -17.82
N GLY A 43 5.74 11.12 -18.97
CA GLY A 43 6.97 10.49 -19.45
C GLY A 43 7.56 9.46 -18.47
N VAL A 44 8.88 9.48 -18.34
CA VAL A 44 9.63 8.51 -17.51
C VAL A 44 9.25 8.58 -16.03
N ASN A 45 8.99 9.78 -15.50
CA ASN A 45 8.64 9.95 -14.08
C ASN A 45 7.31 9.28 -13.73
N LYS A 46 6.34 9.30 -14.66
CA LYS A 46 5.09 8.53 -14.53
C LYS A 46 5.36 7.04 -14.41
N SER A 47 6.14 6.48 -15.34
CA SER A 47 6.47 5.06 -15.33
C SER A 47 7.22 4.64 -14.07
N LEU A 48 8.18 5.45 -13.60
CA LEU A 48 8.92 5.18 -12.37
C LEU A 48 7.98 5.17 -11.15
N LYS A 49 7.14 6.19 -11.01
CA LYS A 49 6.22 6.27 -9.87
C LYS A 49 5.17 5.17 -9.88
N PHE A 50 4.70 4.77 -11.06
CA PHE A 50 3.81 3.63 -11.20
C PHE A 50 4.50 2.33 -10.79
N SER A 51 5.75 2.11 -11.21
CA SER A 51 6.55 0.95 -10.80
C SER A 51 6.74 0.90 -9.28
N GLU A 52 7.07 2.03 -8.64
CA GLU A 52 7.16 2.10 -7.17
C GLU A 52 5.85 1.68 -6.49
N GLY A 53 4.71 2.07 -7.06
CA GLY A 53 3.39 1.64 -6.57
C GLY A 53 3.18 0.13 -6.67
N GLN A 54 3.67 -0.51 -7.73
CA GLN A 54 3.62 -1.98 -7.88
C GLN A 54 4.49 -2.67 -6.82
N ASP A 55 5.68 -2.14 -6.55
CA ASP A 55 6.57 -2.68 -5.51
C ASP A 55 5.91 -2.61 -4.13
N TYR A 56 5.31 -1.45 -3.78
CA TYR A 56 4.59 -1.28 -2.53
C TYR A 56 3.35 -2.18 -2.42
N LEU A 57 2.64 -2.41 -3.53
CA LEU A 57 1.54 -3.36 -3.54
C LEU A 57 2.04 -4.80 -3.32
N GLY A 58 3.20 -5.17 -3.88
CA GLY A 58 3.86 -6.44 -3.62
C GLY A 58 4.11 -6.67 -2.12
N GLU A 59 4.74 -5.69 -1.46
CA GLU A 59 4.98 -5.72 -0.01
C GLU A 59 3.67 -5.83 0.80
N ALA A 60 2.64 -5.08 0.41
CA ALA A 60 1.34 -5.13 1.06
C ALA A 60 0.72 -6.55 0.98
N LYS A 61 0.78 -7.17 -0.18
CA LYS A 61 0.29 -8.53 -0.42
C LYS A 61 1.08 -9.57 0.37
N GLU A 62 2.40 -9.44 0.44
CA GLU A 62 3.24 -10.33 1.22
C GLU A 62 2.83 -10.32 2.69
N HIS A 63 2.73 -9.13 3.31
CA HIS A 63 2.29 -9.03 4.70
C HIS A 63 0.85 -9.51 4.90
N ALA A 64 -0.06 -9.19 3.99
CA ALA A 64 -1.45 -9.65 4.08
C ALA A 64 -1.56 -11.18 4.02
N SER A 65 -0.73 -11.84 3.20
CA SER A 65 -0.70 -13.29 3.06
C SER A 65 -0.28 -14.02 4.35
N GLN A 66 0.51 -13.37 5.21
CA GLN A 66 0.90 -13.91 6.52
C GLN A 66 -0.26 -13.94 7.52
N VAL A 67 -1.32 -13.15 7.27
CA VAL A 67 -2.54 -13.10 8.11
C VAL A 67 -3.60 -14.04 7.56
N GLY A 68 -3.82 -14.01 6.24
CA GLY A 68 -4.76 -14.89 5.56
C GLY A 68 -5.33 -14.33 4.26
N SER A 69 -5.99 -15.19 3.48
CA SER A 69 -6.52 -14.86 2.15
C SER A 69 -7.55 -13.72 2.15
N ILE A 70 -8.35 -13.59 3.22
CA ILE A 70 -9.36 -12.53 3.32
C ILE A 70 -8.71 -11.14 3.38
N LEU A 71 -7.59 -10.99 4.11
CA LEU A 71 -6.91 -9.70 4.16
C LEU A 71 -6.24 -9.38 2.83
N LEU A 72 -5.65 -10.38 2.17
CA LEU A 72 -5.06 -10.22 0.85
C LEU A 72 -6.08 -9.70 -0.17
N GLU A 73 -7.26 -10.32 -0.23
CA GLU A 73 -8.35 -9.89 -1.11
C GLU A 73 -8.80 -8.45 -0.82
N LYS A 74 -8.92 -8.07 0.46
CA LYS A 74 -9.27 -6.69 0.85
C LYS A 74 -8.24 -5.67 0.38
N ILE A 75 -6.94 -5.98 0.47
CA ILE A 75 -5.86 -5.10 0.01
C ILE A 75 -5.92 -4.91 -1.50
N GLU A 76 -6.17 -5.98 -2.26
CA GLU A 76 -6.30 -5.94 -3.72
C GLU A 76 -7.49 -5.08 -4.15
N ILE A 77 -8.66 -5.32 -3.55
CA ILE A 77 -9.88 -4.57 -3.86
C ILE A 77 -9.70 -3.08 -3.53
N ALA A 78 -9.22 -2.76 -2.33
CA ALA A 78 -9.08 -1.37 -1.88
C ALA A 78 -8.10 -0.59 -2.79
N THR A 79 -6.93 -1.16 -3.06
CA THR A 79 -5.91 -0.49 -3.88
C THR A 79 -6.40 -0.29 -5.33
N GLY A 80 -7.10 -1.28 -5.89
CA GLY A 80 -7.68 -1.18 -7.22
C GLY A 80 -8.78 -0.13 -7.32
N GLN A 81 -9.68 -0.09 -6.34
CA GLN A 81 -10.78 0.88 -6.29
C GLN A 81 -10.25 2.32 -6.18
N ASP A 82 -9.33 2.58 -5.25
CA ASP A 82 -8.74 3.92 -5.05
C ASP A 82 -8.02 4.43 -6.31
N PHE A 83 -7.33 3.55 -7.02
CA PHE A 83 -6.66 3.92 -8.28
C PHE A 83 -7.68 4.26 -9.38
N MET A 84 -8.74 3.46 -9.52
CA MET A 84 -9.79 3.71 -10.50
C MET A 84 -10.55 5.01 -10.22
N ASP A 85 -10.86 5.29 -8.95
CA ASP A 85 -11.53 6.53 -8.56
C ASP A 85 -10.67 7.75 -8.86
N ALA A 86 -9.37 7.68 -8.60
CA ALA A 86 -8.42 8.73 -8.96
C ALA A 86 -8.37 8.95 -10.48
N LEU A 87 -8.29 7.88 -11.26
CA LEU A 87 -8.29 7.95 -12.73
C LEU A 87 -9.57 8.63 -13.27
N LEU A 88 -10.74 8.24 -12.76
CA LEU A 88 -12.03 8.81 -13.16
C LEU A 88 -12.19 10.28 -12.73
N SER A 89 -11.54 10.71 -11.65
CA SER A 89 -11.59 12.10 -11.19
C SER A 89 -10.84 13.06 -12.11
N LEU A 90 -9.74 12.59 -12.72
CA LEU A 90 -8.94 13.39 -13.65
C LEU A 90 -9.63 13.57 -15.00
N ASP A 91 -10.39 12.57 -15.45
CA ASP A 91 -11.13 12.61 -16.72
C ASP A 91 -12.28 13.64 -16.70
N LYS A 92 -12.83 13.94 -15.52
CA LYS A 92 -13.87 14.96 -15.34
C LYS A 92 -13.35 16.40 -15.28
N SER A 93 -12.03 16.60 -15.37
CA SER A 93 -11.38 17.92 -15.24
C SER A 93 -11.03 18.57 -16.59
N PHE A 94 -11.49 17.99 -17.71
CA PHE A 94 -11.40 18.52 -19.07
C PHE A 94 -12.80 18.81 -19.66
#